data_AF-A0A2X2DID2-F1
#
_entry.id   AF-A0A2X2DID2-F1
#
_cell.length_a   1.000
_cell.length_b   1.000
_cell.length_c   1.000
_cell.angle_alpha   90.00
_cell.angle_beta   90.00
_cell.angle_gamma   90.00
#
_symmetry.space_group_name_H-M   'P 1'
#
loop_
_entity.id
_entity.type
_entity.pdbx_description
1 polymer ?
#
loop_
_entity_poly.entity_id
_entity_poly.type
_entity_poly.pdbx_seq_one_letter_code
_entity_poly.pdbx_strand_id
1 'polypeptide(L)'
;MLNPLREATLAYGNHRDKNVLFSDMGLYQGQKVGPQVEQVYLQLLTDRFLPAVMSGLLNELNSADKGSEDKLEILRIMRMLEDKSGRNNGMVEDFMADYWSQLFTGQREKQLQLKAHLRYALEHTDWKQEREKGFVSATKAFMPFAGPIKNAQAELSVLSLYQRVYQALRLKANQELSAPLNLQHQIGPSFNTVFTAIDDDKLEIPQFLTRSGLLNYFIRQNDKLVELTLLDAWVLNLTTNTQYSESDRKEIQRQISEQYLSDYTAQWRNAMSNLEIRQFDSIQDEITALEQIISGEQPLRRALQVLRDNTVIPTIDENLPLDEQKTLMAEPSYRLLTRLDREFTPQTEILVSNQGENLQNLNQKTK
;
A
#
# COMPACT_ATOMS: atom_id res chain seq x y z
N MET A 1 -8.73 -10.85 37.91
CA MET A 1 -7.53 -11.63 38.33
C MET A 1 -6.24 -11.18 37.66
N LEU A 2 -6.25 -10.74 36.39
CA LEU A 2 -5.04 -10.22 35.74
C LEU A 2 -4.52 -8.88 36.32
N ASN A 3 -5.40 -7.93 36.70
CA ASN A 3 -4.96 -6.63 37.26
C ASN A 3 -4.13 -6.75 38.55
N PRO A 4 -4.58 -7.48 39.60
CA PRO A 4 -3.78 -7.61 40.83
C PRO A 4 -2.42 -8.29 40.61
N LEU A 5 -2.35 -9.25 39.67
CA LEU A 5 -1.10 -9.92 39.33
C LEU A 5 -0.17 -9.01 38.53
N ARG A 6 -0.68 -8.20 37.59
CA ARG A 6 0.13 -7.17 36.91
C ARG A 6 0.67 -6.16 37.90
N GLU A 7 -0.17 -5.65 38.80
CA GLU A 7 0.24 -4.69 39.83
C GLU A 7 1.31 -5.26 40.75
N ALA A 8 1.16 -6.51 41.19
CA ALA A 8 2.18 -7.21 41.97
C ALA A 8 3.48 -7.40 41.16
N THR A 9 3.39 -7.83 39.89
CA THR A 9 4.56 -7.96 39.00
C THR A 9 5.28 -6.63 38.80
N LEU A 10 4.57 -5.52 38.60
CA LEU A 10 5.18 -4.19 38.43
C LEU A 10 5.76 -3.65 39.76
N ALA A 11 5.09 -3.91 40.89
CA ALA A 11 5.55 -3.52 42.22
C ALA A 11 6.83 -4.27 42.64
N TYR A 12 6.95 -5.55 42.26
CA TYR A 12 8.12 -6.40 42.53
C TYR A 12 9.12 -6.49 41.36
N GLY A 13 8.82 -5.95 40.19
CA GLY A 13 9.69 -5.98 39.01
C GLY A 13 10.67 -4.79 38.93
N ASN A 14 10.37 -3.69 39.62
CA ASN A 14 11.15 -2.45 39.60
C ASN A 14 12.44 -2.49 40.47
N HIS A 15 13.06 -3.67 40.59
CA HIS A 15 14.27 -3.92 41.38
C HIS A 15 15.52 -4.17 40.54
N ARG A 16 15.42 -4.15 39.20
CA ARG A 16 16.59 -4.18 38.32
C ARG A 16 17.46 -2.90 38.41
N ASP A 17 16.93 -1.79 38.95
CA ASP A 17 17.61 -0.48 38.99
C ASP A 17 17.80 0.13 40.41
N LYS A 18 17.58 -0.61 41.50
CA LYS A 18 17.77 -0.07 42.86
C LYS A 18 19.02 -0.62 43.54
N ASN A 19 19.96 0.29 43.81
CA ASN A 19 21.25 0.08 44.48
C ASN A 19 21.21 -0.97 45.60
N VAL A 20 22.19 -1.88 45.53
CA VAL A 20 22.47 -3.02 46.43
C VAL A 20 22.74 -2.63 47.90
N LEU A 21 22.70 -1.34 48.25
CA LEU A 21 23.12 -0.82 49.55
C LEU A 21 22.04 -0.81 50.65
N PHE A 22 20.77 -1.12 50.34
CA PHE A 22 19.68 -1.11 51.34
C PHE A 22 18.96 -2.46 51.53
N SER A 23 19.49 -3.57 51.00
CA SER A 23 18.89 -4.90 51.17
C SER A 23 19.14 -5.58 52.52
N ASP A 24 19.92 -4.95 53.42
CA ASP A 24 20.45 -5.59 54.64
C ASP A 24 19.56 -5.52 55.90
N MET A 25 18.28 -5.18 55.76
CA MET A 25 17.30 -5.30 56.85
C MET A 25 16.24 -6.36 56.54
N GLY A 26 16.66 -7.62 56.46
CA GLY A 26 15.97 -8.85 56.90
C GLY A 26 14.49 -9.16 56.56
N LEU A 27 13.72 -8.28 55.90
CA LEU A 27 12.28 -8.42 55.65
C LEU A 27 11.91 -8.27 54.18
N TYR A 28 12.89 -8.26 53.28
CA TYR A 28 12.67 -8.07 51.86
C TYR A 28 12.69 -9.41 51.11
N GLN A 29 11.53 -10.03 50.94
CA GLN A 29 11.36 -11.26 50.12
C GLN A 29 11.16 -10.96 48.61
N GLY A 30 11.25 -9.69 48.18
CA GLY A 30 10.94 -9.29 46.80
C GLY A 30 11.79 -9.97 45.73
N GLN A 31 13.05 -10.31 46.02
CA GLN A 31 13.93 -11.07 45.10
C GLN A 31 13.50 -12.53 44.89
N LYS A 32 12.75 -13.13 45.82
CA LYS A 32 12.28 -14.53 45.76
C LYS A 32 10.79 -14.69 45.48
N VAL A 33 10.04 -13.59 45.35
CA VAL A 33 8.59 -13.60 45.10
C VAL A 33 8.27 -12.92 43.76
N GLY A 34 9.03 -11.88 43.39
CA GLY A 34 8.86 -11.17 42.12
C GLY A 34 8.90 -12.08 40.89
N PRO A 35 9.94 -12.93 40.71
CA PRO A 35 10.03 -13.83 39.55
C PRO A 35 8.88 -14.84 39.45
N GLN A 36 8.38 -15.35 40.58
CA GLN A 36 7.28 -16.32 40.61
C GLN A 36 5.94 -15.66 40.31
N VAL A 37 5.71 -14.45 40.83
CA VAL A 37 4.50 -13.66 40.52
C VAL A 37 4.49 -13.28 39.04
N GLU A 38 5.63 -12.85 38.50
CA GLU A 38 5.79 -12.59 37.07
C GLU A 38 5.53 -13.84 36.23
N GLN A 39 6.07 -15.00 36.62
CA GLN A 39 5.86 -16.25 35.91
C GLN A 39 4.38 -16.66 35.86
N VAL A 40 3.66 -16.54 36.99
CA VAL A 40 2.21 -16.82 37.03
C VAL A 40 1.43 -15.82 36.16
N TYR A 41 1.84 -14.55 36.16
CA TYR A 41 1.23 -13.54 35.31
C TYR A 41 1.45 -13.82 33.83
N LEU A 42 2.69 -14.14 33.41
CA LEU A 42 3.02 -14.55 32.04
C LEU A 42 2.24 -15.79 31.63
N GLN A 43 2.12 -16.78 32.52
CA GLN A 43 1.33 -17.98 32.23
C GLN A 43 -0.15 -17.64 32.00
N LEU A 44 -0.75 -16.75 32.79
CA LEU A 44 -2.13 -16.32 32.54
C LEU A 44 -2.26 -15.49 31.25
N LEU A 45 -1.22 -14.73 30.88
CA LEU A 45 -1.20 -14.04 29.61
C LEU A 45 -1.22 -15.05 28.44
N THR A 46 -0.36 -16.05 28.48
CA THR A 46 -0.24 -17.11 27.47
C THR A 46 -1.45 -18.04 27.42
N ASP A 47 -1.97 -18.48 28.57
CA ASP A 47 -3.01 -19.51 28.64
C ASP A 47 -4.43 -18.96 28.51
N ARG A 48 -4.64 -17.66 28.76
CA ARG A 48 -5.98 -17.06 28.81
C ARG A 48 -6.11 -15.76 28.03
N PHE A 49 -5.24 -14.78 28.29
CA PHE A 49 -5.39 -13.46 27.69
C PHE A 49 -5.14 -13.48 26.18
N LEU A 50 -3.98 -13.98 25.72
CA LEU A 50 -3.65 -14.06 24.30
C LEU A 50 -4.64 -14.94 23.52
N PRO A 51 -5.10 -16.10 24.01
CA PRO A 51 -6.18 -16.85 23.38
C PRO A 51 -7.49 -16.07 23.24
N ALA A 52 -7.87 -15.28 24.25
CA ALA A 52 -9.07 -14.44 24.16
C ALA A 52 -8.91 -13.33 23.11
N VAL A 53 -7.73 -12.70 23.03
CA VAL A 53 -7.41 -11.72 21.98
C VAL A 53 -7.45 -12.37 20.59
N MET A 54 -6.78 -13.51 20.40
CA MET A 54 -6.77 -14.25 19.14
C MET A 54 -8.16 -14.74 18.73
N SER A 55 -9.04 -15.07 19.68
CA SER A 55 -10.42 -15.47 19.37
C SER A 55 -11.23 -14.30 18.83
N GLY A 56 -11.05 -13.09 19.36
CA GLY A 56 -11.64 -11.87 18.79
C GLY A 56 -11.15 -11.62 17.36
N LEU A 57 -9.83 -11.64 17.15
CA LEU A 57 -9.24 -11.49 15.83
C LEU A 57 -9.68 -12.59 14.84
N LEU A 58 -9.84 -13.83 15.30
CA LEU A 58 -10.34 -14.91 14.46
C LEU A 58 -11.77 -14.66 13.98
N ASN A 59 -12.63 -14.07 14.82
CA ASN A 59 -13.97 -13.70 14.40
C ASN A 59 -13.95 -12.61 13.32
N GLU A 60 -13.09 -11.61 13.47
CA GLU A 60 -12.88 -10.57 12.44
C GLU A 60 -12.33 -11.18 11.16
N LEU A 61 -11.32 -12.06 11.25
CA LEU A 61 -10.70 -12.73 10.11
C LEU A 61 -11.71 -13.54 9.29
N ASN A 62 -12.67 -14.18 9.97
CA ASN A 62 -13.74 -14.94 9.34
C ASN A 62 -14.84 -14.07 8.73
N SER A 63 -15.02 -12.85 9.26
CA SER A 63 -16.05 -11.90 8.80
C SER A 63 -15.56 -11.03 7.66
N ALA A 64 -14.24 -10.79 7.56
CA ALA A 64 -13.64 -10.00 6.51
C ALA A 64 -13.81 -10.64 5.12
N ASP A 65 -14.02 -9.80 4.12
CA ASP A 65 -14.21 -10.22 2.74
C ASP A 65 -13.02 -11.02 2.22
N LYS A 66 -13.30 -12.00 1.35
CA LYS A 66 -12.27 -12.87 0.80
C LYS A 66 -11.21 -12.08 0.04
N GLY A 67 -9.95 -12.34 0.34
CA GLY A 67 -8.82 -11.68 -0.33
C GLY A 67 -8.59 -10.21 0.06
N SER A 68 -9.44 -9.61 0.90
CA SER A 68 -9.40 -8.18 1.25
C SER A 68 -8.15 -7.76 2.03
N GLU A 69 -7.84 -6.46 1.97
CA GLU A 69 -6.76 -5.86 2.77
C GLU A 69 -7.08 -5.92 4.27
N ASP A 70 -8.33 -5.72 4.67
CA ASP A 70 -8.78 -5.85 6.06
C ASP A 70 -8.45 -7.25 6.62
N LYS A 71 -8.74 -8.30 5.83
CA LYS A 71 -8.41 -9.69 6.21
C LYS A 71 -6.91 -9.91 6.36
N LEU A 72 -6.10 -9.30 5.50
CA LEU A 72 -4.64 -9.35 5.61
C LEU A 72 -4.13 -8.62 6.84
N GLU A 73 -4.69 -7.44 7.16
CA GLU A 73 -4.31 -6.69 8.34
C GLU A 73 -4.63 -7.46 9.63
N ILE A 74 -5.81 -8.07 9.73
CA ILE A 74 -6.18 -8.94 10.85
C ILE A 74 -5.19 -10.11 10.97
N LEU A 75 -4.89 -10.79 9.85
CA LEU A 75 -3.92 -11.89 9.81
C LEU A 75 -2.54 -11.42 10.28
N ARG A 76 -2.11 -10.22 9.86
CA ARG A 76 -0.84 -9.61 10.27
C ARG A 76 -0.78 -9.44 11.79
N ILE A 77 -1.83 -8.92 12.42
CA ILE A 77 -1.90 -8.79 13.88
C ILE A 77 -1.85 -10.17 14.56
N MET A 78 -2.60 -11.16 14.06
CA MET A 78 -2.56 -12.53 14.60
C MET A 78 -1.16 -13.14 14.53
N ARG A 79 -0.44 -12.94 13.41
CA ARG A 79 0.94 -13.41 13.22
C ARG A 79 1.92 -12.68 14.14
N MET A 80 1.76 -11.37 14.32
CA MET A 80 2.59 -10.58 15.24
C MET A 80 2.37 -10.97 16.71
N LEU A 81 1.16 -11.34 17.11
CA LEU A 81 0.91 -11.87 18.45
C LEU A 81 1.61 -13.22 18.68
N GLU A 82 1.60 -14.08 17.66
CA GLU A 82 2.20 -15.42 17.71
C GLU A 82 3.74 -15.40 17.69
N ASP A 83 4.34 -14.72 16.72
CA ASP A 83 5.75 -14.85 16.35
C ASP A 83 6.49 -13.51 16.52
N LYS A 84 7.43 -13.47 17.47
CA LYS A 84 8.18 -12.25 17.82
C LYS A 84 9.11 -11.78 16.70
N SER A 85 9.50 -12.65 15.76
CA SER A 85 10.50 -12.32 14.72
C SER A 85 10.05 -11.26 13.71
N GLY A 86 8.74 -11.13 13.47
CA GLY A 86 8.14 -10.10 12.62
C GLY A 86 7.24 -9.11 13.37
N ARG A 87 7.31 -9.10 14.71
CA ARG A 87 6.41 -8.34 15.57
C ARG A 87 6.76 -6.85 15.57
N ASN A 88 5.77 -6.02 15.24
CA ASN A 88 5.79 -4.58 15.52
C ASN A 88 4.80 -4.29 16.66
N ASN A 89 5.32 -3.99 17.86
CA ASN A 89 4.47 -3.77 19.04
C ASN A 89 3.52 -2.58 18.87
N GLY A 90 3.97 -1.49 18.25
CA GLY A 90 3.15 -0.30 18.02
C GLY A 90 1.94 -0.62 17.14
N MET A 91 2.17 -1.31 16.03
CA MET A 91 1.10 -1.73 15.11
C MET A 91 0.04 -2.61 15.80
N VAL A 92 0.47 -3.57 16.63
CA VAL A 92 -0.47 -4.41 17.39
C VAL A 92 -1.21 -3.61 18.45
N GLU A 93 -0.53 -2.71 19.16
CA GLU A 93 -1.17 -1.86 20.18
C GLU A 93 -2.19 -0.90 19.58
N ASP A 94 -1.89 -0.29 18.43
CA ASP A 94 -2.77 0.67 17.77
C ASP A 94 -4.02 -0.03 17.19
N PHE A 95 -3.82 -1.11 16.45
CA PHE A 95 -4.93 -1.90 15.91
C PHE A 95 -5.87 -2.40 17.03
N MET A 96 -5.31 -2.96 18.11
CA MET A 96 -6.11 -3.46 19.23
C MET A 96 -6.78 -2.34 20.03
N ALA A 97 -6.18 -1.16 20.11
CA ALA A 97 -6.79 0.00 20.75
C ALA A 97 -8.05 0.45 19.97
N ASP A 98 -7.95 0.52 18.64
CA ASP A 98 -9.10 0.86 17.79
C ASP A 98 -10.19 -0.19 17.89
N TYR A 99 -9.82 -1.48 17.80
CA TYR A 99 -10.74 -2.60 17.97
C TYR A 99 -11.48 -2.57 19.31
N TRP A 100 -10.77 -2.36 20.42
CA TRP A 100 -11.38 -2.29 21.75
C TRP A 100 -12.15 -1.00 22.00
N SER A 101 -11.82 0.09 21.32
CA SER A 101 -12.59 1.33 21.42
C SER A 101 -14.04 1.12 20.95
N GLN A 102 -14.20 0.36 19.85
CA GLN A 102 -15.49 0.01 19.29
C GLN A 102 -16.24 -0.98 20.19
N LEU A 103 -15.60 -2.09 20.57
CA LEU A 103 -16.21 -3.14 21.40
C LEU A 103 -16.57 -2.70 22.82
N PHE A 104 -15.78 -1.81 23.41
CA PHE A 104 -15.94 -1.38 24.80
C PHE A 104 -16.17 0.13 24.90
N THR A 105 -17.05 0.65 24.03
CA THR A 105 -17.45 2.06 24.03
C THR A 105 -17.88 2.51 25.44
N GLY A 106 -17.34 3.66 25.89
CA GLY A 106 -17.61 4.21 27.23
C GLY A 106 -16.87 3.54 28.40
N GLN A 107 -16.12 2.46 28.18
CA GLN A 107 -15.42 1.71 29.23
C GLN A 107 -13.91 2.03 29.23
N ARG A 108 -13.54 3.30 29.45
CA ARG A 108 -12.14 3.77 29.37
C ARG A 108 -11.18 2.99 30.26
N GLU A 109 -11.54 2.68 31.50
CA GLU A 109 -10.68 1.93 32.41
C GLU A 109 -10.37 0.53 31.90
N LYS A 110 -11.36 -0.16 31.35
CA LYS A 110 -11.20 -1.49 30.76
C LYS A 110 -10.26 -1.45 29.55
N GLN A 111 -10.42 -0.45 28.67
CA GLN A 111 -9.54 -0.27 27.51
C GLN A 111 -8.08 -0.04 27.94
N LEU A 112 -7.85 0.80 28.96
CA LEU A 112 -6.51 1.03 29.52
C LEU A 112 -5.91 -0.24 30.14
N GLN A 113 -6.70 -1.03 30.85
CA GLN A 113 -6.25 -2.29 31.43
C GLN A 113 -5.88 -3.33 30.36
N LEU A 114 -6.72 -3.48 29.32
CA LEU A 114 -6.45 -4.38 28.20
C LEU A 114 -5.17 -3.99 27.46
N LYS A 115 -4.98 -2.69 27.17
CA LYS A 115 -3.76 -2.18 26.53
C LYS A 115 -2.51 -2.46 27.38
N ALA A 116 -2.60 -2.27 28.69
CA ALA A 116 -1.48 -2.55 29.59
C ALA A 116 -1.12 -4.06 29.64
N HIS A 117 -2.11 -4.95 29.63
CA HIS A 117 -1.85 -6.40 29.55
C HIS A 117 -1.24 -6.81 28.21
N LEU A 118 -1.75 -6.25 27.11
CA LEU A 118 -1.22 -6.49 25.76
C LEU A 118 0.24 -6.06 25.64
N ARG A 119 0.57 -4.84 26.06
CA ARG A 119 1.95 -4.35 26.02
C ARG A 119 2.91 -5.30 26.74
N TYR A 120 2.55 -5.70 27.96
CA TYR A 120 3.36 -6.65 28.73
C TYR A 120 3.51 -8.00 28.01
N ALA A 121 2.43 -8.53 27.43
CA ALA A 121 2.50 -9.77 26.66
C ALA A 121 3.42 -9.63 25.44
N LEU A 122 3.33 -8.54 24.69
CA LEU A 122 4.15 -8.27 23.50
C LEU A 122 5.64 -8.13 23.83
N GLU A 123 5.99 -7.57 24.98
CA GLU A 123 7.37 -7.42 25.44
C GLU A 123 7.98 -8.76 25.90
N HIS A 124 7.17 -9.58 26.60
CA HIS A 124 7.69 -10.70 27.38
C HIS A 124 7.38 -12.10 26.84
N THR A 125 6.46 -12.26 25.88
CA THR A 125 6.09 -13.58 25.33
C THR A 125 6.58 -13.79 23.89
N ASP A 126 6.88 -15.02 23.53
CA ASP A 126 7.12 -15.46 22.15
C ASP A 126 6.47 -16.83 21.95
N TRP A 127 5.20 -16.81 21.53
CA TRP A 127 4.36 -17.99 21.54
C TRP A 127 4.86 -19.05 20.55
N LYS A 128 5.39 -18.61 19.40
CA LYS A 128 6.06 -19.49 18.44
C LYS A 128 7.29 -20.15 19.07
N GLN A 129 8.19 -19.37 19.66
CA GLN A 129 9.40 -19.94 20.28
C GLN A 129 9.06 -20.87 21.44
N GLU A 130 8.03 -20.57 22.24
CA GLU A 130 7.55 -21.47 23.30
C GLU A 130 7.06 -22.80 22.73
N ARG A 131 6.30 -22.78 21.63
CA ARG A 131 5.88 -24.01 20.94
C ARG A 131 7.08 -24.80 20.40
N GLU A 132 8.04 -24.13 19.79
CA GLU A 132 9.27 -24.76 19.26
C GLU A 132 10.13 -25.39 20.37
N LYS A 133 10.16 -24.79 21.56
CA LYS A 133 10.80 -25.34 22.76
C LYS A 133 10.01 -26.48 23.42
N GLY A 134 8.82 -26.82 22.91
CA GLY A 134 8.01 -27.94 23.39
C GLY A 134 7.11 -27.62 24.58
N PHE A 135 6.83 -26.35 24.88
CA PHE A 135 5.88 -25.99 25.93
C PHE A 135 4.45 -26.41 25.56
N VAL A 136 3.92 -27.41 26.26
CA VAL A 136 2.60 -28.02 25.97
C VAL A 136 1.46 -27.01 26.11
N SER A 137 1.54 -26.11 27.09
CA SER A 137 0.53 -25.07 27.33
C SER A 137 0.42 -24.13 26.12
N ALA A 138 1.54 -23.62 25.61
CA ALA A 138 1.60 -22.77 24.43
C ALA A 138 1.04 -23.48 23.19
N THR A 139 1.42 -24.74 22.97
CA THR A 139 0.91 -25.54 21.84
C THR A 139 -0.61 -25.72 21.91
N LYS A 140 -1.12 -26.09 23.08
CA LYS A 140 -2.57 -26.28 23.29
C LYS A 140 -3.34 -24.97 23.13
N ALA A 141 -2.82 -23.88 23.65
CA ALA A 141 -3.47 -22.58 23.62
C ALA A 141 -3.52 -22.00 22.19
N PHE A 142 -2.50 -22.26 21.36
CA PHE A 142 -2.47 -21.82 19.95
C PHE A 142 -3.25 -22.72 18.99
N MET A 143 -3.43 -24.01 19.33
CA MET A 143 -4.03 -25.03 18.45
C MET A 143 -5.31 -24.59 17.70
N PRO A 144 -6.28 -23.87 18.31
CA PRO A 144 -7.49 -23.43 17.60
C PRO A 144 -7.23 -22.47 16.43
N PHE A 145 -6.11 -21.75 16.43
CA PHE A 145 -5.82 -20.68 15.46
C PHE A 145 -4.93 -21.15 14.30
N ALA A 146 -4.20 -22.26 14.46
CA ALA A 146 -3.25 -22.75 13.46
C ALA A 146 -3.91 -23.05 12.10
N GLY A 147 -5.06 -23.73 12.10
CA GLY A 147 -5.82 -24.05 10.89
C GLY A 147 -6.36 -22.79 10.20
N PRO A 148 -7.11 -21.92 10.89
CA PRO A 148 -7.60 -20.67 10.32
C PRO A 148 -6.51 -19.76 9.76
N ILE A 149 -5.39 -19.58 10.47
CA ILE A 149 -4.25 -18.80 9.99
C ILE A 149 -3.72 -19.38 8.68
N LYS A 150 -3.47 -20.70 8.63
CA LYS A 150 -2.98 -21.36 7.42
C LYS A 150 -3.95 -21.21 6.25
N ASN A 151 -5.25 -21.31 6.49
CA ASN A 151 -6.27 -21.14 5.46
C ASN A 151 -6.30 -19.70 4.93
N ALA A 152 -6.23 -18.70 5.82
CA ALA A 152 -6.16 -17.30 5.42
C ALA A 152 -4.87 -16.99 4.64
N GLN A 153 -3.72 -17.56 5.05
CA GLN A 153 -2.47 -17.44 4.30
C GLN A 153 -2.60 -17.99 2.88
N ALA A 154 -3.19 -19.18 2.71
CA ALA A 154 -3.40 -19.78 1.39
C ALA A 154 -4.36 -18.95 0.52
N GLU A 155 -5.45 -18.44 1.11
CA GLU A 155 -6.42 -17.59 0.43
C GLU A 155 -5.78 -16.27 -0.03
N LEU A 156 -5.03 -15.60 0.84
CA LEU A 156 -4.42 -14.30 0.57
C LEU A 156 -3.17 -14.38 -0.32
N SER A 157 -2.59 -15.57 -0.49
CA SER A 157 -1.44 -15.80 -1.38
C SER A 157 -1.83 -16.02 -2.86
N VAL A 158 -3.12 -15.98 -3.19
CA VAL A 158 -3.59 -16.13 -4.59
C VAL A 158 -3.11 -14.97 -5.47
N LEU A 159 -3.14 -13.75 -4.94
CA LEU A 159 -2.45 -12.63 -5.57
C LEU A 159 -0.97 -12.72 -5.24
N SER A 160 -0.12 -12.49 -6.24
CA SER A 160 1.29 -12.31 -5.96
C SER A 160 1.50 -11.11 -5.03
N LEU A 161 2.53 -11.20 -4.19
CA LEU A 161 2.84 -10.18 -3.20
C LEU A 161 3.00 -8.77 -3.83
N TYR A 162 3.63 -8.67 -5.00
CA TYR A 162 3.81 -7.40 -5.70
C TYR A 162 2.50 -6.84 -6.27
N GLN A 163 1.57 -7.70 -6.73
CA GLN A 163 0.23 -7.24 -7.15
C GLN A 163 -0.52 -6.61 -5.98
N ARG A 164 -0.42 -7.20 -4.79
CA ARG A 164 -1.05 -6.64 -3.59
C ARG A 164 -0.49 -5.27 -3.22
N VAL A 165 0.83 -5.17 -3.17
CA VAL A 165 1.53 -3.91 -2.87
C VAL A 165 1.14 -2.82 -3.88
N TYR A 166 1.05 -3.19 -5.16
CA TYR A 166 0.58 -2.28 -6.20
C TYR A 166 -0.89 -1.84 -5.99
N GLN A 167 -1.79 -2.75 -5.62
CA GLN A 167 -3.19 -2.40 -5.33
C GLN A 167 -3.33 -1.49 -4.11
N ALA A 168 -2.59 -1.78 -3.03
CA ALA A 168 -2.56 -0.93 -1.84
C ALA A 168 -2.04 0.48 -2.17
N LEU A 169 -0.99 0.56 -3.01
CA LEU A 169 -0.44 1.83 -3.48
C LEU A 169 -1.49 2.64 -4.26
N ARG A 170 -2.24 1.99 -5.15
CA ARG A 170 -3.31 2.60 -5.94
C ARG A 170 -4.47 3.07 -5.06
N LEU A 171 -4.92 2.25 -4.10
CA LEU A 171 -5.98 2.61 -3.16
C LEU A 171 -5.60 3.85 -2.35
N LYS A 172 -4.39 3.87 -1.79
CA LYS A 172 -3.87 5.00 -1.03
C LYS A 172 -3.70 6.25 -1.90
N ALA A 173 -3.28 6.08 -3.14
CA ALA A 173 -3.17 7.18 -4.10
C ALA A 173 -4.53 7.85 -4.33
N ASN A 174 -5.62 7.06 -4.43
CA ASN A 174 -6.97 7.60 -4.59
C ASN A 174 -7.46 8.39 -3.36
N GLN A 175 -6.89 8.16 -2.17
CA GLN A 175 -7.21 8.89 -0.94
C GLN A 175 -6.36 10.15 -0.76
N GLU A 176 -5.10 10.11 -1.18
CA GLU A 176 -4.13 11.20 -0.95
C GLU A 176 -4.01 12.18 -2.12
N LEU A 177 -4.23 11.73 -3.36
CA LEU A 177 -4.11 12.57 -4.55
C LEU A 177 -5.41 13.31 -4.85
N SER A 178 -5.28 14.41 -5.58
CA SER A 178 -6.41 15.16 -6.12
C SER A 178 -7.32 14.30 -7.00
N ALA A 179 -8.51 14.83 -7.29
CA ALA A 179 -9.48 14.21 -8.18
C ALA A 179 -8.86 13.82 -9.54
N PRO A 180 -9.44 12.81 -10.23
CA PRO A 180 -9.00 12.40 -11.56
C PRO A 180 -8.91 13.56 -12.56
N LEU A 181 -8.01 13.41 -13.53
CA LEU A 181 -7.91 14.30 -14.67
C LEU A 181 -9.03 13.96 -15.66
N ASN A 182 -9.97 14.88 -15.81
CA ASN A 182 -11.03 14.77 -16.80
C ASN A 182 -10.53 15.23 -18.18
N LEU A 183 -10.47 14.31 -19.14
CA LEU A 183 -9.93 14.57 -20.47
C LEU A 183 -10.77 15.58 -21.28
N GLN A 184 -12.08 15.57 -21.14
CA GLN A 184 -12.98 16.53 -21.78
C GLN A 184 -12.69 17.96 -21.31
N HIS A 185 -12.49 18.17 -20.00
CA HIS A 185 -12.10 19.47 -19.45
C HIS A 185 -10.73 19.92 -19.95
N GLN A 186 -9.76 19.00 -20.09
CA GLN A 186 -8.43 19.33 -20.62
C GLN A 186 -8.45 19.69 -22.11
N ILE A 187 -9.32 19.05 -22.91
CA ILE A 187 -9.53 19.41 -24.33
C ILE A 187 -10.25 20.77 -24.43
N GLY A 188 -11.18 21.05 -23.52
CA GLY A 188 -11.83 22.34 -23.37
C GLY A 188 -13.22 22.43 -24.01
N PRO A 189 -13.77 23.64 -24.13
CA PRO A 189 -15.20 23.86 -24.35
C PRO A 189 -15.72 23.37 -25.71
N SER A 190 -14.86 23.24 -26.71
CA SER A 190 -15.21 22.73 -28.05
C SER A 190 -15.28 21.20 -28.11
N PHE A 191 -15.06 20.49 -27.01
CA PHE A 191 -15.10 19.03 -26.98
C PHE A 191 -16.41 18.49 -27.56
N ASN A 192 -17.57 18.91 -27.05
CA ASN A 192 -18.88 18.41 -27.50
C ASN A 192 -19.26 18.87 -28.92
N THR A 193 -18.50 19.79 -29.50
CA THR A 193 -18.66 20.22 -30.90
C THR A 193 -18.03 19.23 -31.86
N VAL A 194 -16.99 18.51 -31.44
CA VAL A 194 -16.21 17.61 -32.32
C VAL A 194 -16.30 16.15 -31.88
N PHE A 195 -16.26 15.92 -30.58
CA PHE A 195 -16.19 14.59 -29.97
C PHE A 195 -17.48 14.20 -29.26
N THR A 196 -17.68 12.89 -29.19
CA THR A 196 -18.48 12.20 -28.18
C THR A 196 -17.59 11.16 -27.50
N ALA A 197 -17.95 10.78 -26.28
CA ALA A 197 -17.34 9.63 -25.62
C ALA A 197 -18.22 8.40 -25.79
N ILE A 198 -17.60 7.23 -25.94
CA ILE A 198 -18.32 5.94 -25.88
C ILE A 198 -18.77 5.66 -24.44
N ASP A 199 -17.90 6.01 -23.49
CA ASP A 199 -18.06 5.80 -22.06
C ASP A 199 -17.44 6.98 -21.30
N ASP A 200 -18.27 7.79 -20.63
CA ASP A 200 -17.82 8.99 -19.93
C ASP A 200 -16.83 8.66 -18.79
N ASP A 201 -16.94 7.48 -18.16
CA ASP A 201 -16.03 7.07 -17.08
C ASP A 201 -14.59 6.89 -17.59
N LYS A 202 -14.40 6.60 -18.88
CA LYS A 202 -13.06 6.47 -19.49
C LYS A 202 -12.41 7.80 -19.80
N LEU A 203 -13.14 8.92 -19.69
CA LEU A 203 -12.55 10.26 -19.76
C LEU A 203 -11.88 10.67 -18.45
N GLU A 204 -12.18 9.98 -17.35
CA GLU A 204 -11.58 10.22 -16.05
C GLU A 204 -10.29 9.40 -15.89
N ILE A 205 -9.14 10.08 -15.91
CA ILE A 205 -7.83 9.47 -15.74
C ILE A 205 -7.43 9.61 -14.26
N PRO A 206 -7.31 8.53 -13.49
CA PRO A 206 -6.90 8.62 -12.09
C PRO A 206 -5.60 9.41 -11.95
N GLN A 207 -5.54 10.34 -10.99
CA GLN A 207 -4.36 11.19 -10.81
C GLN A 207 -3.07 10.36 -10.62
N PHE A 208 -3.19 9.17 -10.03
CA PHE A 208 -2.12 8.17 -9.89
C PHE A 208 -1.46 7.76 -11.22
N LEU A 209 -2.21 7.76 -12.33
CA LEU A 209 -1.77 7.38 -13.68
C LEU A 209 -1.56 8.60 -14.59
N THR A 210 -1.24 9.76 -14.00
CA THR A 210 -0.78 10.96 -14.72
C THR A 210 0.71 11.15 -14.52
N ARG A 211 1.35 12.02 -15.30
CA ARG A 211 2.77 12.35 -15.10
C ARG A 211 3.03 12.93 -13.72
N SER A 212 2.11 13.74 -13.19
CA SER A 212 2.21 14.24 -11.82
C SER A 212 2.12 13.09 -10.80
N GLY A 213 1.21 12.13 -10.98
CA GLY A 213 1.11 10.94 -10.12
C GLY A 213 2.39 10.10 -10.15
N LEU A 214 2.97 9.90 -11.32
CA LEU A 214 4.24 9.20 -11.49
C LEU A 214 5.36 9.90 -10.70
N LEU A 215 5.58 11.20 -10.96
CA LEU A 215 6.72 11.95 -10.43
C LEU A 215 6.58 12.30 -8.93
N ASN A 216 5.39 12.70 -8.52
CA ASN A 216 5.16 13.24 -7.18
C ASN A 216 4.68 12.19 -6.17
N TYR A 217 4.24 11.02 -6.64
CA TYR A 217 3.74 9.96 -5.77
C TYR A 217 4.45 8.62 -6.02
N PHE A 218 4.22 7.97 -7.17
CA PHE A 218 4.69 6.59 -7.41
C PHE A 218 6.20 6.42 -7.14
N ILE A 219 7.03 7.27 -7.76
CA ILE A 219 8.49 7.20 -7.61
C ILE A 219 8.94 7.46 -6.17
N ARG A 220 8.24 8.34 -5.44
CA ARG A 220 8.57 8.68 -4.04
C ARG A 220 8.22 7.56 -3.06
N GLN A 221 7.32 6.66 -3.41
CA GLN A 221 6.96 5.53 -2.55
C GLN A 221 7.94 4.36 -2.67
N ASN A 222 8.88 4.38 -3.62
CA ASN A 222 9.71 3.24 -3.99
C ASN A 222 10.36 2.50 -2.81
N ASP A 223 10.94 3.23 -1.85
CA ASP A 223 11.61 2.60 -0.69
C ASP A 223 10.61 2.05 0.33
N LYS A 224 9.46 2.73 0.52
CA LYS A 224 8.38 2.31 1.43
C LYS A 224 7.62 1.08 0.92
N LEU A 225 7.53 0.93 -0.40
CA LEU A 225 6.88 -0.22 -1.04
C LEU A 225 7.58 -1.52 -0.67
N VAL A 226 8.92 -1.52 -0.62
CA VAL A 226 9.69 -2.70 -0.26
C VAL A 226 9.40 -3.10 1.19
N GLU A 227 9.36 -2.17 2.14
CA GLU A 227 9.13 -2.51 3.57
C GLU A 227 7.77 -3.17 3.83
N LEU A 228 6.69 -2.66 3.21
CA LEU A 228 5.36 -3.26 3.32
C LEU A 228 5.33 -4.68 2.72
N THR A 229 6.03 -4.87 1.61
CA THR A 229 6.18 -6.15 0.92
C THR A 229 6.79 -7.23 1.82
N LEU A 230 7.85 -6.89 2.57
CA LEU A 230 8.57 -7.84 3.43
C LEU A 230 7.68 -8.36 4.56
N LEU A 231 6.92 -7.44 5.17
CA LEU A 231 6.02 -7.76 6.25
C LEU A 231 4.94 -8.73 5.78
N ASP A 232 4.29 -8.42 4.66
CA ASP A 232 3.20 -9.23 4.14
C ASP A 232 3.68 -10.61 3.67
N ALA A 233 4.88 -10.73 3.10
CA ALA A 233 5.44 -12.03 2.76
C ALA A 233 5.63 -12.93 3.99
N TRP A 234 6.12 -12.37 5.09
CA TRP A 234 6.29 -13.07 6.36
C TRP A 234 4.94 -13.43 7.00
N VAL A 235 3.94 -12.52 6.92
CA VAL A 235 2.57 -12.77 7.38
C VAL A 235 1.96 -13.95 6.61
N LEU A 236 2.16 -13.99 5.29
CA LEU A 236 1.67 -15.02 4.39
C LEU A 236 2.51 -16.32 4.40
N ASN A 237 3.61 -16.36 5.16
CA ASN A 237 4.54 -17.48 5.22
C ASN A 237 5.12 -17.86 3.84
N LEU A 238 5.30 -16.86 2.96
CA LEU A 238 5.94 -17.00 1.65
C LEU A 238 7.47 -16.99 1.74
N THR A 239 8.01 -16.42 2.82
CA THR A 239 9.44 -16.52 3.16
C THR A 239 9.64 -16.87 4.63
N THR A 240 10.71 -17.62 4.89
CA THR A 240 11.17 -17.97 6.24
C THR A 240 12.18 -16.97 6.78
N ASN A 241 12.79 -16.15 5.92
CA ASN A 241 13.70 -15.08 6.29
C ASN A 241 13.01 -13.71 6.14
N THR A 242 13.01 -12.94 7.22
CA THR A 242 12.56 -11.54 7.25
C THR A 242 13.55 -10.59 6.56
N GLN A 243 14.75 -11.08 6.22
CA GLN A 243 15.79 -10.35 5.51
C GLN A 243 15.86 -10.81 4.06
N TYR A 244 15.26 -10.03 3.17
CA TYR A 244 15.40 -10.23 1.73
C TYR A 244 16.71 -9.63 1.21
N SER A 245 17.27 -10.28 0.19
CA SER A 245 18.48 -9.82 -0.48
C SER A 245 18.22 -8.55 -1.31
N GLU A 246 19.26 -7.78 -1.60
CA GLU A 246 19.20 -6.66 -2.55
C GLU A 246 18.62 -7.06 -3.92
N SER A 247 18.88 -8.30 -4.37
CA SER A 247 18.31 -8.82 -5.62
C SER A 247 16.79 -8.98 -5.55
N ASP A 248 16.25 -9.47 -4.44
CA ASP A 248 14.80 -9.66 -4.32
C ASP A 248 14.07 -8.32 -4.29
N ARG A 249 14.64 -7.33 -3.59
CA ARG A 249 14.11 -5.95 -3.53
C ARG A 249 14.03 -5.34 -4.93
N LYS A 250 15.09 -5.52 -5.73
CA LYS A 250 15.13 -5.05 -7.12
C LYS A 250 14.09 -5.75 -8.00
N GLU A 251 13.89 -7.06 -7.84
CA GLU A 251 12.89 -7.80 -8.61
C GLU A 251 11.46 -7.37 -8.24
N ILE A 252 11.18 -7.18 -6.95
CA ILE A 252 9.89 -6.64 -6.48
C ILE A 252 9.62 -5.27 -7.11
N GLN A 253 10.59 -4.35 -7.01
CA GLN A 253 10.46 -3.02 -7.59
C GLN A 253 10.23 -3.09 -9.10
N ARG A 254 10.94 -3.98 -9.79
CA ARG A 254 10.80 -4.18 -11.23
C ARG A 254 9.36 -4.61 -11.55
N GLN A 255 8.83 -5.64 -10.89
CA GLN A 255 7.47 -6.15 -11.13
C GLN A 255 6.39 -5.09 -10.87
N ILE A 256 6.52 -4.31 -9.78
CA ILE A 256 5.59 -3.21 -9.49
C ILE A 256 5.67 -2.14 -10.58
N SER A 257 6.88 -1.79 -11.03
CA SER A 257 7.08 -0.80 -12.11
C SER A 257 6.51 -1.29 -13.44
N GLU A 258 6.67 -2.57 -13.77
CA GLU A 258 6.05 -3.16 -14.97
C GLU A 258 4.51 -3.07 -14.91
N GLN A 259 3.91 -3.43 -13.78
CA GLN A 259 2.46 -3.34 -13.60
C GLN A 259 1.98 -1.88 -13.70
N TYR A 260 2.68 -0.95 -13.06
CA TYR A 260 2.34 0.48 -13.13
C TYR A 260 2.39 1.01 -14.56
N LEU A 261 3.45 0.70 -15.31
CA LEU A 261 3.58 1.14 -16.71
C LEU A 261 2.52 0.51 -17.62
N SER A 262 2.19 -0.76 -17.39
CA SER A 262 1.12 -1.45 -18.11
C SER A 262 -0.23 -0.76 -17.89
N ASP A 263 -0.59 -0.50 -16.65
CA ASP A 263 -1.85 0.18 -16.30
C ASP A 263 -1.88 1.62 -16.81
N TYR A 264 -0.77 2.35 -16.71
CA TYR A 264 -0.61 3.70 -17.25
C TYR A 264 -0.89 3.71 -18.75
N THR A 265 -0.24 2.80 -19.48
CA THR A 265 -0.37 2.70 -20.94
C THR A 265 -1.79 2.32 -21.33
N ALA A 266 -2.39 1.35 -20.66
CA ALA A 266 -3.76 0.93 -20.91
C ALA A 266 -4.76 2.06 -20.64
N GLN A 267 -4.62 2.79 -19.53
CA GLN A 267 -5.51 3.90 -19.18
C GLN A 267 -5.50 4.99 -20.25
N TRP A 268 -4.31 5.45 -20.66
CA TRP A 268 -4.20 6.50 -21.68
C TRP A 268 -4.63 6.03 -23.07
N ARG A 269 -4.32 4.79 -23.47
CA ARG A 269 -4.82 4.23 -24.74
C ARG A 269 -6.34 4.15 -24.75
N ASN A 270 -6.95 3.69 -23.65
CA ASN A 270 -8.40 3.60 -23.52
C ASN A 270 -9.05 4.99 -23.53
N ALA A 271 -8.48 5.97 -22.81
CA ALA A 271 -9.01 7.32 -22.78
C ALA A 271 -8.97 7.98 -24.17
N MET A 272 -7.87 7.78 -24.91
CA MET A 272 -7.73 8.33 -26.27
C MET A 272 -8.59 7.59 -27.30
N SER A 273 -8.73 6.27 -27.20
CA SER A 273 -9.60 5.49 -28.10
C SER A 273 -11.09 5.68 -27.83
N ASN A 274 -11.44 6.18 -26.63
CA ASN A 274 -12.80 6.52 -26.24
C ASN A 274 -13.29 7.83 -26.89
N LEU A 275 -12.39 8.62 -27.48
CA LEU A 275 -12.74 9.84 -28.22
C LEU A 275 -13.21 9.48 -29.64
N GLU A 276 -14.51 9.58 -29.89
CA GLU A 276 -15.09 9.40 -31.22
C GLU A 276 -15.54 10.73 -31.81
N ILE A 277 -15.43 10.89 -33.12
CA ILE A 277 -16.04 12.03 -33.81
C ILE A 277 -17.56 11.85 -33.71
N ARG A 278 -18.26 12.86 -33.20
CA ARG A 278 -19.72 12.80 -33.06
C ARG A 278 -20.40 12.64 -34.43
N GLN A 279 -21.57 12.03 -34.44
CA GLN A 279 -22.44 12.10 -35.61
C GLN A 279 -23.03 13.51 -35.72
N PHE A 280 -23.15 14.00 -36.95
CA PHE A 280 -23.68 15.32 -37.25
C PHE A 280 -25.06 15.20 -37.89
N ASP A 281 -26.03 15.92 -37.35
CA ASP A 281 -27.41 15.92 -37.84
C ASP A 281 -27.59 16.87 -39.03
N SER A 282 -26.68 17.85 -39.19
CA SER A 282 -26.72 18.82 -40.28
C SER A 282 -25.32 19.17 -40.82
N ILE A 283 -25.27 19.58 -42.08
CA ILE A 283 -24.05 20.08 -42.74
C ILE A 283 -23.50 21.31 -41.99
N GLN A 284 -24.36 22.14 -41.41
CA GLN A 284 -23.93 23.31 -40.65
C GLN A 284 -23.17 22.93 -39.37
N ASP A 285 -23.60 21.86 -38.70
CA ASP A 285 -22.90 21.33 -37.53
C ASP A 285 -21.55 20.72 -37.91
N GLU A 286 -21.50 20.03 -39.05
CA GLU A 286 -20.25 19.47 -39.59
C GLU A 286 -19.25 20.57 -39.98
N ILE A 287 -19.70 21.66 -40.63
CA ILE A 287 -18.87 22.83 -40.92
C ILE A 287 -18.34 23.45 -39.63
N THR A 288 -19.20 23.62 -38.62
CA THR A 288 -18.81 24.18 -37.32
C THR A 288 -17.74 23.31 -36.64
N ALA A 289 -17.90 21.99 -36.68
CA ALA A 289 -16.90 21.06 -36.15
C ALA A 289 -15.57 21.15 -36.92
N LEU A 290 -15.60 21.21 -38.25
CA LEU A 290 -14.40 21.38 -39.08
C LEU A 290 -13.68 22.69 -38.80
N GLU A 291 -14.41 23.80 -38.63
CA GLU A 291 -13.84 25.09 -38.25
C GLU A 291 -13.11 25.02 -36.91
N GLN A 292 -13.68 24.31 -35.92
CA GLN A 292 -13.03 24.07 -34.63
C GLN A 292 -11.76 23.24 -34.75
N ILE A 293 -11.75 22.24 -35.63
CA ILE A 293 -10.58 21.37 -35.86
C ILE A 293 -9.43 22.14 -36.54
N ILE A 294 -9.74 22.95 -37.55
CA ILE A 294 -8.73 23.59 -38.41
C ILE A 294 -8.22 24.90 -37.77
N SER A 295 -9.14 25.75 -37.31
CA SER A 295 -8.84 27.17 -37.01
C SER A 295 -9.27 27.65 -35.62
N GLY A 296 -10.24 26.99 -35.00
CA GLY A 296 -10.75 27.35 -33.68
C GLY A 296 -9.90 26.80 -32.54
N GLU A 297 -10.55 26.15 -31.58
CA GLU A 297 -9.91 25.66 -30.35
C GLU A 297 -9.02 24.40 -30.57
N GLN A 298 -9.03 23.82 -31.78
CA GLN A 298 -8.23 22.66 -32.20
C GLN A 298 -8.29 21.48 -31.22
N PRO A 299 -9.50 20.94 -30.92
CA PRO A 299 -9.68 19.93 -29.87
C PRO A 299 -8.88 18.65 -30.12
N LEU A 300 -8.66 18.23 -31.38
CA LEU A 300 -7.75 17.11 -31.71
C LEU A 300 -6.31 17.39 -31.25
N ARG A 301 -5.81 18.59 -31.52
CA ARG A 301 -4.46 18.99 -31.13
C ARG A 301 -4.33 19.04 -29.62
N ARG A 302 -5.33 19.57 -28.91
CA ARG A 302 -5.35 19.60 -27.45
C ARG A 302 -5.37 18.20 -26.85
N ALA A 303 -6.17 17.28 -27.38
CA ALA A 303 -6.18 15.89 -26.93
C ALA A 303 -4.78 15.26 -27.04
N LEU A 304 -4.12 15.44 -28.20
CA LEU A 304 -2.75 14.97 -28.40
C LEU A 304 -1.73 15.68 -27.50
N GLN A 305 -1.90 16.97 -27.20
CA GLN A 305 -1.04 17.71 -26.29
C GLN A 305 -1.16 17.18 -24.86
N VAL A 306 -2.37 16.92 -24.39
CA VAL A 306 -2.61 16.34 -23.06
C VAL A 306 -1.97 14.97 -22.94
N LEU A 307 -2.10 14.13 -23.98
CA LEU A 307 -1.40 12.85 -24.07
C LEU A 307 0.11 13.06 -23.98
N ARG A 308 0.66 13.92 -24.84
CA ARG A 308 2.10 14.22 -24.92
C ARG A 308 2.66 14.69 -23.58
N ASP A 309 1.99 15.64 -22.93
CA ASP A 309 2.44 16.23 -21.68
C ASP A 309 2.43 15.21 -20.53
N ASN A 310 1.70 14.10 -20.69
CA ASN A 310 1.65 12.97 -19.77
C ASN A 310 2.51 11.76 -20.17
N THR A 311 2.95 11.62 -21.41
CA THR A 311 3.68 10.41 -21.85
C THR A 311 5.10 10.68 -22.32
N VAL A 312 5.44 11.91 -22.68
CA VAL A 312 6.75 12.24 -23.28
C VAL A 312 7.84 12.43 -22.23
N ILE A 313 9.04 12.02 -22.61
CA ILE A 313 10.26 12.16 -21.82
C ILE A 313 10.63 13.65 -21.61
N PRO A 314 11.11 14.06 -20.42
CA PRO A 314 11.63 15.41 -20.24
C PRO A 314 12.90 15.61 -21.07
N THR A 315 13.06 16.77 -21.68
CA THR A 315 14.31 17.17 -22.33
C THR A 315 15.39 17.40 -21.28
N ILE A 316 16.55 16.78 -21.46
CA ILE A 316 17.76 17.10 -20.68
C ILE A 316 18.43 18.30 -21.35
N ASP A 317 18.88 19.28 -20.53
CA ASP A 317 19.64 20.41 -21.04
C ASP A 317 21.00 19.94 -21.55
N GLU A 318 21.22 20.09 -22.86
CA GLU A 318 22.44 19.67 -23.56
C GLU A 318 23.69 20.42 -23.09
N ASN A 319 23.52 21.57 -22.42
CA ASN A 319 24.61 22.35 -21.85
C ASN A 319 25.11 21.81 -20.52
N LEU A 320 24.40 20.86 -19.89
CA LEU A 320 24.85 20.23 -18.65
C LEU A 320 26.10 19.38 -18.89
N PRO A 321 27.02 19.30 -17.93
CA PRO A 321 28.14 18.37 -17.99
C PRO A 321 27.68 16.94 -18.27
N LEU A 322 28.45 16.19 -19.06
CA LEU A 322 28.09 14.83 -19.49
C LEU A 322 27.80 13.88 -18.31
N ASP A 323 28.50 14.06 -17.19
CA ASP A 323 28.30 13.25 -15.98
C ASP A 323 26.96 13.59 -15.30
N GLU A 324 26.56 14.86 -15.28
CA GLU A 324 25.24 15.28 -14.77
C GLU A 324 24.11 14.77 -15.67
N GLN A 325 24.28 14.82 -16.99
CA GLN A 325 23.33 14.22 -17.94
C GLN A 325 23.17 12.72 -17.68
N LYS A 326 24.27 11.98 -17.50
CA LYS A 326 24.23 10.54 -17.17
C LYS A 326 23.53 10.27 -15.85
N THR A 327 23.75 11.11 -14.83
CA THR A 327 23.07 10.99 -13.53
C THR A 327 21.57 11.18 -13.68
N LEU A 328 21.12 12.19 -14.41
CA LEU A 328 19.69 12.40 -14.70
C LEU A 328 19.08 11.22 -15.47
N MET A 329 19.78 10.71 -16.48
CA MET A 329 19.32 9.53 -17.23
C MET A 329 19.27 8.24 -16.39
N ALA A 330 20.04 8.19 -15.30
CA ALA A 330 20.05 7.06 -14.39
C ALA A 330 18.88 7.09 -13.38
N GLU A 331 18.21 8.22 -13.20
CA GLU A 331 17.10 8.34 -12.27
C GLU A 331 15.91 7.44 -12.65
N PRO A 332 15.18 6.87 -11.67
CA PRO A 332 13.97 6.10 -11.94
C PRO A 332 12.92 6.88 -12.74
N SER A 333 12.79 8.18 -12.45
CA SER A 333 11.90 9.12 -13.15
C SER A 333 12.14 9.14 -14.65
N TYR A 334 13.39 9.35 -15.05
CA TYR A 334 13.79 9.41 -16.45
C TYR A 334 13.56 8.06 -17.13
N ARG A 335 14.03 6.95 -16.54
CA ARG A 335 13.89 5.61 -17.12
C ARG A 335 12.44 5.20 -17.36
N LEU A 336 11.54 5.47 -16.40
CA LEU A 336 10.12 5.17 -16.55
C LEU A 336 9.47 6.04 -17.63
N LEU A 337 9.79 7.33 -17.67
CA LEU A 337 9.29 8.24 -18.71
C LEU A 337 9.83 7.89 -20.11
N THR A 338 11.08 7.45 -20.25
CA THR A 338 11.61 6.96 -21.53
C THR A 338 10.81 5.76 -22.04
N ARG A 339 10.41 4.86 -21.14
CA ARG A 339 9.61 3.69 -21.51
C ARG A 339 8.20 4.08 -21.93
N LEU A 340 7.56 5.01 -21.22
CA LEU A 340 6.26 5.55 -21.61
C LEU A 340 6.35 6.26 -22.96
N ASP A 341 7.33 7.13 -23.15
CA ASP A 341 7.55 7.87 -24.39
C ASP A 341 7.61 6.93 -25.60
N ARG A 342 8.35 5.82 -25.48
CA ARG A 342 8.44 4.78 -26.50
C ARG A 342 7.10 4.11 -26.83
N GLU A 343 6.24 3.90 -25.84
CA GLU A 343 4.91 3.27 -26.03
C GLU A 343 3.90 4.20 -26.74
N PHE A 344 4.15 5.51 -26.72
CA PHE A 344 3.28 6.55 -27.27
C PHE A 344 3.89 7.35 -28.43
N THR A 345 5.14 7.05 -28.81
CA THR A 345 5.86 7.73 -29.90
C THR A 345 5.03 7.86 -31.19
N PRO A 346 4.34 6.81 -31.69
CA PRO A 346 3.54 6.92 -32.91
C PRO A 346 2.44 7.99 -32.83
N GLN A 347 1.84 8.17 -31.65
CA GLN A 347 0.77 9.15 -31.42
C GLN A 347 1.34 10.56 -31.19
N THR A 348 2.45 10.68 -30.48
CA THR A 348 3.04 11.98 -30.11
C THR A 348 3.86 12.61 -31.23
N GLU A 349 4.46 11.83 -32.14
CA GLU A 349 5.20 12.33 -33.30
C GLU A 349 4.31 13.10 -34.31
N ILE A 350 2.99 12.85 -34.31
CA ILE A 350 2.02 13.60 -35.12
C ILE A 350 2.04 15.10 -34.78
N LEU A 351 2.32 15.44 -33.52
CA LEU A 351 2.45 16.84 -33.10
C LEU A 351 3.78 17.47 -33.52
N VAL A 352 4.86 16.69 -33.55
CA VAL A 352 6.22 17.16 -33.86
C VAL A 352 6.39 17.37 -35.36
N SER A 353 5.87 16.44 -36.17
CA SER A 353 5.99 16.48 -37.63
C SER A 353 5.22 17.62 -38.30
N ASN A 354 4.22 18.20 -37.64
CA ASN A 354 3.38 19.25 -38.22
C ASN A 354 3.73 20.68 -37.79
N GLN A 355 4.79 20.93 -37.00
CA GLN A 355 5.22 22.29 -36.56
C GLN A 355 4.08 23.25 -36.13
N GLY A 356 2.94 22.74 -35.65
CA GLY A 356 1.78 23.59 -35.33
C GLY A 356 1.03 24.19 -36.53
N GLU A 357 1.35 23.84 -37.78
CA GLU A 357 0.63 24.30 -38.97
C GLU A 357 0.03 23.11 -39.76
N ASN A 358 -1.30 23.02 -39.71
CA ASN A 358 -2.19 22.18 -40.53
C ASN A 358 -2.21 20.65 -40.31
N LEU A 359 -3.35 20.20 -39.77
CA LEU A 359 -3.77 18.80 -39.61
C LEU A 359 -4.20 18.11 -40.92
N GLN A 360 -3.98 18.71 -42.09
CA GLN A 360 -4.44 18.19 -43.40
C GLN A 360 -3.86 16.81 -43.77
N ASN A 361 -2.77 16.37 -43.14
CA ASN A 361 -2.06 15.14 -43.47
C ASN A 361 -2.47 13.90 -42.64
N LEU A 362 -3.43 14.01 -41.72
CA LEU A 362 -3.82 12.90 -40.82
C LEU A 362 -4.52 11.73 -41.53
N ASN A 363 -5.18 11.96 -42.67
CA ASN A 363 -5.94 10.92 -43.38
C ASN A 363 -5.10 9.89 -44.16
N GLN A 364 -3.77 10.06 -44.23
CA GLN A 364 -2.90 9.14 -45.00
C GLN A 364 -2.12 8.12 -44.16
N LYS A 365 -2.11 8.24 -42.83
CA LYS A 365 -1.28 7.37 -41.95
C LYS A 365 -2.06 6.36 -41.09
N THR A 366 -3.38 6.33 -41.15
CA THR A 366 -4.24 5.43 -40.34
C THR A 366 -4.92 4.32 -41.16
N LYS A 367 -4.27 3.83 -42.22
CA LYS A 367 -4.70 2.60 -42.92
C LYS A 367 -3.87 1.39 -42.55
#